data_AF-A0A2K2AI19-F1
#
_entry.id   AF-A0A2K2AI19-F1
#
_cell.length_a   1.000
_cell.length_b   1.000
_cell.length_c   1.000
_cell.angle_alpha   90.00
_cell.angle_beta   90.00
_cell.angle_gamma   90.00
#
_symmetry.space_group_name_H-M   'P 1'
#
loop_
_entity.id
_entity.type
_entity.pdbx_description
1 polymer ?
#
loop_
_entity_poly.entity_id
_entity_poly.type
_entity_poly.pdbx_seq_one_letter_code
_entity_poly.pdbx_strand_id
1 'polypeptide(L)'
;MELQTEWPSVISLVLGEFLVVEKEELGFVVTRPTSSFISRLEEVGKKYDFNYQKSDSKVRLQGQESGRKDKLAIGTNIFVVTPSFFVVEVKKDNIDTL
;
A
#
# COMPACT_ATOMS: atom_id res chain seq x y z
N MET A 1 21.10 31.36 -3.95
CA MET A 1 19.65 31.25 -4.17
C MET A 1 19.36 29.79 -4.47
N GLU A 2 18.44 29.22 -3.70
CA GLU A 2 18.18 27.80 -3.51
C GLU A 2 17.70 27.11 -4.80
N LEU A 3 18.35 26.01 -5.18
CA LEU A 3 17.84 25.03 -6.15
C LEU A 3 17.15 23.87 -5.42
N GLN A 4 16.20 24.17 -4.52
CA GLN A 4 15.62 23.15 -3.64
C GLN A 4 14.10 22.99 -3.73
N THR A 5 13.45 23.47 -4.81
CA THR A 5 11.98 23.46 -4.91
C THR A 5 11.40 22.91 -6.22
N GLU A 6 12.14 22.08 -6.96
CA GLU A 6 11.60 21.43 -8.17
C GLU A 6 11.46 19.90 -8.02
N TRP A 7 12.05 19.32 -6.97
CA TRP A 7 12.07 17.86 -6.76
C TRP A 7 10.66 17.24 -6.65
N PRO A 8 9.68 17.81 -5.95
CA PRO A 8 8.32 17.25 -5.90
C PRO A 8 7.63 17.25 -7.26
N SER A 9 7.84 18.27 -8.09
CA SER A 9 7.23 18.40 -9.43
C SER A 9 7.86 17.43 -10.43
N VAL A 10 9.18 17.26 -10.39
CA VAL A 10 9.92 16.27 -11.20
C VAL A 10 9.52 14.84 -10.81
N ILE A 11 9.38 14.59 -9.51
CA ILE A 11 8.88 13.30 -8.99
C ILE A 11 7.45 13.07 -9.45
N SER A 12 6.55 14.07 -9.41
CA SER A 12 5.17 13.90 -9.88
C SER A 12 5.06 13.71 -11.39
N LEU A 13 5.97 14.26 -12.19
CA LEU A 13 5.97 14.07 -13.65
C LEU A 13 6.50 12.68 -14.04
N VAL A 14 7.59 12.25 -13.40
CA VAL A 14 8.21 10.93 -13.66
C VAL A 14 7.37 9.82 -13.04
N LEU A 15 6.93 10.00 -11.79
CA LEU A 15 6.15 9.01 -11.07
C LEU A 15 4.66 9.13 -11.32
N GLY A 16 4.11 10.22 -11.85
CA GLY A 16 2.68 10.31 -12.19
C GLY A 16 2.25 9.27 -13.23
N GLU A 17 3.20 8.80 -14.05
CA GLU A 17 3.00 7.67 -14.96
C GLU A 17 3.05 6.30 -14.25
N PHE A 18 3.61 6.22 -13.04
CA PHE A 18 3.83 4.99 -12.25
C PHE A 18 3.08 4.95 -10.90
N LEU A 19 2.49 6.07 -10.48
CA LEU A 19 1.74 6.32 -9.26
C LEU A 19 0.37 6.85 -9.67
N VAL A 20 -0.59 5.95 -9.80
CA VAL A 20 -1.98 6.33 -10.08
C VAL A 20 -2.67 6.54 -8.74
N VAL A 21 -3.11 7.77 -8.47
CA VAL A 21 -3.91 8.12 -7.31
C VAL A 21 -5.33 8.42 -7.79
N GLU A 22 -6.24 7.46 -7.63
CA GLU A 22 -7.67 7.68 -7.84
C GLU A 22 -8.40 7.79 -6.49
N LYS A 23 -9.63 8.32 -6.51
CA LYS A 23 -10.37 8.84 -5.34
C LYS A 23 -10.34 7.99 -4.06
N GLU A 24 -10.13 6.68 -4.14
CA GLU A 24 -10.03 5.76 -2.98
C GLU A 24 -8.92 4.69 -3.13
N GLU A 25 -8.07 4.80 -4.15
CA GLU A 25 -7.07 3.79 -4.53
C GLU A 25 -5.71 4.42 -4.83
N LEU A 26 -4.65 3.80 -4.33
CA LEU A 26 -3.27 4.23 -4.51
C LEU A 26 -2.47 3.11 -5.17
N GLY A 27 -2.07 3.32 -6.42
CA GLY A 27 -1.14 2.46 -7.15
C GLY A 27 0.30 2.96 -6.97
N PHE A 28 1.24 2.05 -6.73
CA PHE A 28 2.67 2.38 -6.73
C PHE A 28 3.58 1.25 -7.20
N VAL A 29 4.72 1.65 -7.74
CA VAL A 29 5.79 0.75 -8.19
C VAL A 29 6.82 0.54 -7.08
N VAL A 30 7.18 -0.72 -6.84
CA VAL A 30 8.22 -1.10 -5.88
C VAL A 30 9.35 -1.84 -6.60
N THR A 31 10.58 -1.35 -6.44
CA THR A 31 11.81 -1.86 -7.07
C THR A 31 12.64 -2.76 -6.14
N ARG A 32 12.00 -3.38 -5.15
CA ARG A 32 12.62 -4.30 -4.18
C ARG A 32 12.09 -5.72 -4.36
N PRO A 33 12.69 -6.75 -3.76
CA PRO A 33 12.09 -8.09 -3.74
C PRO A 33 10.72 -8.05 -3.04
N THR A 34 9.73 -8.74 -3.60
CA THR A 34 8.37 -8.81 -3.05
C THR A 34 8.35 -9.29 -1.59
N SER A 35 9.22 -10.23 -1.23
CA SER A 35 9.38 -10.72 0.14
C SER A 35 9.68 -9.61 1.13
N SER A 36 10.60 -8.70 0.79
CA SER A 36 11.01 -7.60 1.68
C SER A 36 9.87 -6.62 1.95
N PHE A 37 9.01 -6.37 0.96
CA PHE A 37 7.85 -5.51 1.11
C PHE A 37 6.74 -6.17 1.93
N ILE A 38 6.48 -7.46 1.69
CA ILE A 38 5.53 -8.25 2.48
C ILE A 38 5.95 -8.28 3.95
N SER A 39 7.23 -8.54 4.25
CA SER A 39 7.75 -8.51 5.62
C SER A 39 7.56 -7.14 6.26
N ARG A 40 7.76 -6.06 5.51
CA ARG A 40 7.52 -4.70 6.01
C ARG A 40 6.06 -4.45 6.36
N LEU A 41 5.11 -4.95 5.55
CA LEU A 41 3.68 -4.85 5.86
C LEU A 41 3.31 -5.64 7.12
N GLU A 42 3.90 -6.83 7.29
CA GLU A 42 3.69 -7.65 8.48
C GLU A 42 4.23 -6.97 9.76
N GLU A 43 5.43 -6.39 9.70
CA GLU A 43 6.02 -5.60 10.80
C GLU A 43 5.13 -4.41 11.19
N VAL A 44 4.63 -3.67 10.20
CA VAL A 44 3.69 -2.58 10.41
C VAL A 44 2.40 -3.11 11.05
N GLY A 45 1.88 -4.23 10.56
CA GLY A 45 0.68 -4.84 11.12
C GLY A 45 0.82 -5.15 12.60
N LYS A 46 1.93 -5.80 12.99
CA LYS A 46 2.25 -6.10 14.39
C LYS A 46 2.45 -4.85 15.23
N LYS A 47 3.10 -3.82 14.70
CA LYS A 47 3.42 -2.58 15.43
C LYS A 47 2.18 -1.77 15.81
N TYR A 48 1.15 -1.81 14.98
CA TYR A 48 -0.07 -1.00 15.13
C TYR A 48 -1.31 -1.84 15.46
N ASP A 49 -1.11 -3.07 15.95
CA ASP A 49 -2.17 -4.02 16.31
C ASP A 49 -3.22 -4.25 15.19
N PHE A 50 -2.75 -4.25 13.94
CA PHE A 50 -3.58 -4.66 12.81
C PHE A 50 -3.58 -6.18 12.66
N ASN A 51 -4.76 -6.73 12.38
CA ASN A 51 -4.85 -8.10 11.89
C ASN A 51 -4.27 -8.17 10.47
N TYR A 52 -3.26 -9.02 10.29
CA TYR A 52 -2.56 -9.22 9.03
C TYR A 52 -3.04 -10.52 8.38
N GLN A 53 -3.54 -10.45 7.14
CA GLN A 53 -3.89 -11.61 6.33
C GLN A 53 -3.13 -11.57 5.01
N LYS A 54 -2.63 -12.72 4.57
CA LYS A 54 -1.86 -12.86 3.32
C LYS A 54 -2.38 -14.04 2.51
N SER A 55 -2.47 -13.84 1.20
CA SER A 55 -2.55 -14.87 0.16
C SER A 55 -1.42 -14.69 -0.86
N ASP A 56 -1.40 -15.50 -1.91
CA ASP A 56 -0.32 -15.51 -2.91
C ASP A 56 -0.07 -14.13 -3.57
N SER A 57 -1.12 -13.34 -3.77
CA SER A 57 -1.05 -12.03 -4.44
C SER A 57 -1.71 -10.89 -3.67
N LYS A 58 -2.25 -11.14 -2.47
CA LYS A 58 -2.97 -10.13 -1.68
C LYS A 58 -2.51 -10.11 -0.25
N VAL A 59 -2.36 -8.91 0.29
CA VAL A 59 -2.14 -8.64 1.71
C VAL A 59 -3.29 -7.76 2.21
N ARG A 60 -3.77 -8.01 3.42
CA ARG A 60 -4.81 -7.22 4.08
C ARG A 60 -4.34 -6.85 5.48
N LEU A 61 -4.45 -5.57 5.81
CA LEU A 61 -4.22 -5.03 7.14
C LEU A 61 -5.54 -4.49 7.67
N GLN A 62 -6.02 -5.01 8.79
CA GLN A 62 -7.32 -4.65 9.35
C GLN A 62 -7.19 -4.10 10.78
N GLY A 63 -7.72 -2.90 11.00
CA GLY A 63 -7.90 -2.28 12.33
C GLY A 63 -8.52 -3.23 13.34
N GLN A 64 -7.89 -3.41 14.50
CA GLN A 64 -8.59 -3.86 15.70
C GLN A 64 -9.18 -2.64 16.40
N GLU A 65 -10.51 -2.57 16.56
CA GLU A 65 -11.12 -1.63 17.50
C GLU A 65 -12.24 -2.31 18.29
N SER A 66 -12.27 -1.99 19.58
CA SER A 66 -13.38 -2.23 20.49
C SER A 66 -14.33 -1.02 20.45
N GLY A 67 -15.24 -0.93 19.46
CA GLY A 67 -16.14 0.23 19.36
C GLY A 67 -17.07 0.26 18.14
N ARG A 68 -17.89 1.32 18.02
CA ARG A 68 -18.91 1.57 16.98
C ARG A 68 -18.39 2.30 15.72
N LYS A 69 -17.07 2.39 15.50
CA LYS A 69 -16.51 2.97 14.29
C LYS A 69 -16.13 1.86 13.32
N ASP A 70 -16.49 2.06 12.05
CA ASP A 70 -16.27 1.12 10.96
C ASP A 70 -14.79 0.70 10.93
N LYS A 71 -14.57 -0.62 10.97
CA LYS A 71 -13.22 -1.20 10.94
C LYS A 71 -12.50 -0.69 9.67
N LEU A 72 -11.50 0.16 9.84
CA LEU A 72 -10.65 0.56 8.71
C LEU A 72 -9.84 -0.67 8.29
N ALA A 73 -10.16 -1.22 7.11
CA ALA A 73 -9.33 -2.24 6.47
C ALA A 73 -8.60 -1.61 5.27
N ILE A 74 -7.35 -2.01 5.11
CA ILE A 74 -6.49 -1.66 4.00
C ILE A 74 -6.23 -2.95 3.23
N GLY A 75 -6.72 -2.99 1.99
CA GLY A 75 -6.41 -4.04 1.04
C GLY A 75 -5.19 -3.67 0.22
N THR A 76 -4.31 -4.63 -0.02
CA THR A 76 -3.11 -4.46 -0.84
C THR A 76 -3.03 -5.60 -1.84
N ASN A 77 -3.15 -5.29 -3.13
CA ASN A 77 -2.92 -6.25 -4.21
C ASN A 77 -1.50 -6.07 -4.73
N ILE A 78 -0.80 -7.19 -4.96
CA ILE A 78 0.57 -7.21 -5.44
C ILE A 78 0.58 -7.87 -6.81
N PHE A 79 1.01 -7.11 -7.81
CA PHE A 79 1.15 -7.57 -9.19
C PHE A 79 2.64 -7.66 -9.53
N VAL A 80 3.18 -8.88 -9.49
CA VAL A 80 4.59 -9.14 -9.82
C VAL A 80 4.76 -9.04 -11.33
N VAL A 81 5.60 -8.10 -11.76
CA VAL A 81 5.94 -7.90 -13.17
C VAL A 81 7.31 -8.52 -13.47
N THR A 82 8.27 -8.40 -12.54
CA THR A 82 9.55 -9.12 -12.53
C THR A 82 9.97 -9.46 -11.09
N PRO A 83 10.97 -10.33 -10.85
CA PRO A 83 11.42 -10.69 -9.49
C PRO A 83 11.85 -9.51 -8.60
N SER A 84 12.21 -8.37 -9.20
CA SER A 84 12.64 -7.15 -8.51
C SER A 84 11.74 -5.95 -8.77
N PHE A 85 10.62 -6.14 -9.47
CA PHE A 85 9.72 -5.06 -9.86
C PHE A 85 8.27 -5.54 -9.76
N PHE A 86 7.50 -4.91 -8.89
CA PHE A 86 6.08 -5.21 -8.74
C PHE A 86 5.28 -3.93 -8.52
N VAL A 87 4.03 -3.98 -8.96
CA VAL A 87 3.05 -2.93 -8.72
C VAL A 87 2.25 -3.32 -7.49
N VAL A 88 1.98 -2.33 -6.65
CA VAL A 88 1.14 -2.45 -5.48
C VAL A 88 -0.05 -1.55 -5.67
N GLU A 89 -1.22 -2.09 -5.46
CA GLU A 89 -2.46 -1.34 -5.44
C GLU A 89 -3.02 -1.40 -4.02
N VAL A 90 -3.22 -0.24 -3.41
CA VAL A 90 -3.78 -0.09 -2.07
C VAL A 90 -5.18 0.46 -2.17
N LYS A 91 -6.12 -0.21 -1.52
CA LYS A 91 -7.53 0.19 -1.48
C LYS A 91 -7.98 0.31 -0.04
N LYS A 92 -8.85 1.29 0.22
CA LYS A 92 -9.71 1.23 1.40
C LYS A 92 -10.67 0.06 1.21
N ASP A 93 -10.63 -0.90 2.13
CA ASP A 93 -11.44 -2.09 2.06
C ASP A 93 -12.63 -1.91 3.00
N ASN A 94 -13.85 -2.01 2.47
CA ASN A 94 -15.05 -1.97 3.29
C ASN A 94 -15.23 -3.34 3.92
N ILE A 95 -15.35 -3.38 5.24
CA ILE A 95 -15.65 -4.61 5.94
C ILE A 95 -17.14 -4.83 5.80
N ASP A 96 -17.53 -5.55 4.75
CA ASP A 96 -18.87 -6.07 4.63
C ASP A 96 -19.14 -6.89 5.89
N THR A 97 -19.97 -6.33 6.75
CA THR A 97 -20.31 -6.90 8.05
C THR A 97 -21.54 -7.75 7.78
N LEU A 98 -21.33 -9.02 7.45
CA LEU A 98 -22.39 -10.03 7.44
C LEU A 98 -22.56 -10.59 8.85
#